data_AF-A0A3M1WNF0-F1
#
_entry.id   AF-A0A3M1WNF0-F1
#
_cell.length_a   1.000
_cell.length_b   1.000
_cell.length_c   1.000
_cell.angle_alpha   90.00
_cell.angle_beta   90.00
_cell.angle_gamma   90.00
#
_symmetry.space_group_name_H-M   'P 1'
#
loop_
_entity.id
_entity.type
_entity.pdbx_description
1 polymer ?
#
loop_
_entity_poly.entity_id
_entity_poly.type
_entity_poly.pdbx_seq_one_letter_code
_entity_poly.pdbx_strand_id
1 'polypeptide(L)'
;RLLDCTRGAWGTQAQAHAVGEAADLLADHAYKVFLSDPELTVEMASRLAELYNTCGLRQISFDGLEGNRSTGLGNYGEVLFTQTWYDQLSPEIRAHYMADASRTSHFFWHMYSRMNWGEPWYAGFRESQTEYRLKNQPYFRRNYMPAMLGWFSLRPTTSLADIEWMLARSAGFEAGYAFVADVTTLKQHAQADSLLGLLGTWEAARMAGAFSAAQHEALQDIDREFHLEAAGPGRWSLFEVEVGLFSYRARDRQPGEPAAEGFAFSQATAGPLDLLITAEGTGAGPIQISVDGYPPVTWPVRLVDGMHVQVKGDRLVQMRANWEVVATYPFRPSWPELGAGEHRLE
;
A
#
# COMPACT_ATOMS: atom_id res chain seq x y z
N ARG A 1 -1.05 -44.27 -13.16
CA ARG A 1 -2.50 -44.56 -13.08
C ARG A 1 -3.12 -43.36 -12.40
N LEU A 2 -4.02 -42.63 -13.05
CA LEU A 2 -4.74 -41.53 -12.41
C LEU A 2 -5.79 -42.19 -11.49
N LEU A 3 -5.58 -42.09 -10.18
CA LEU A 3 -6.48 -42.63 -9.15
C LEU A 3 -7.30 -41.45 -8.59
N ASP A 4 -8.52 -41.72 -8.13
CA ASP A 4 -9.40 -40.74 -7.48
C ASP A 4 -9.84 -39.54 -8.35
N CYS A 5 -9.88 -39.73 -9.68
CA CYS A 5 -10.43 -38.71 -10.58
C CYS A 5 -11.93 -38.49 -10.35
N THR A 6 -12.32 -37.23 -10.16
CA THR A 6 -13.73 -36.82 -10.13
C THR A 6 -14.13 -36.29 -11.49
N ARG A 7 -15.18 -36.86 -12.11
CA ARG A 7 -15.76 -36.34 -13.35
C ARG A 7 -16.55 -35.06 -13.05
N GLY A 8 -16.47 -34.07 -13.96
CA GLY A 8 -17.15 -32.80 -13.77
C GLY A 8 -16.51 -31.91 -12.70
N ALA A 9 -15.18 -32.03 -12.52
CA ALA A 9 -14.44 -31.19 -11.58
C ALA A 9 -14.71 -29.69 -11.85
N TRP A 10 -14.75 -28.89 -10.79
CA TRP A 10 -15.00 -27.44 -10.83
C TRP A 10 -16.31 -27.02 -11.53
N GLY A 11 -17.33 -27.91 -11.53
CA GLY A 11 -18.64 -27.61 -12.11
C GLY A 11 -18.72 -27.82 -13.62
N THR A 12 -17.70 -28.44 -14.23
CA THR A 12 -17.75 -28.83 -15.64
C THR A 12 -18.77 -29.94 -15.87
N GLN A 13 -19.35 -29.99 -17.07
CA GLN A 13 -20.29 -31.04 -17.42
C GLN A 13 -19.55 -32.34 -17.73
N ALA A 14 -19.82 -33.39 -16.94
CA ALA A 14 -19.23 -34.71 -17.20
C ALA A 14 -19.72 -35.25 -18.55
N GLN A 15 -18.80 -35.53 -19.46
CA GLN A 15 -19.09 -36.15 -20.74
C GLN A 15 -18.79 -37.67 -20.70
N ALA A 16 -19.57 -38.45 -21.45
CA ALA A 16 -19.30 -39.87 -21.64
C ALA A 16 -18.15 -40.03 -22.64
N HIS A 17 -17.21 -40.93 -22.34
CA HIS A 17 -16.07 -41.27 -23.18
C HIS A 17 -16.03 -42.79 -23.40
N ALA A 18 -15.67 -43.21 -24.61
CA ALA A 18 -15.59 -44.62 -24.96
C ALA A 18 -14.37 -45.29 -24.29
N VAL A 19 -14.45 -46.62 -24.12
CA VAL A 19 -13.30 -47.39 -23.62
C VAL A 19 -12.17 -47.33 -24.64
N GLY A 20 -10.97 -46.96 -24.18
CA GLY A 20 -9.78 -46.79 -25.02
C GLY A 20 -9.64 -45.41 -25.65
N GLU A 21 -10.57 -44.49 -25.37
CA GLU A 21 -10.42 -43.09 -25.75
C GLU A 21 -9.23 -42.47 -25.02
N ALA A 22 -8.45 -41.66 -25.74
CA ALA A 22 -7.31 -40.96 -25.16
C ALA A 22 -7.80 -39.95 -24.12
N ALA A 23 -7.09 -39.89 -22.99
CA ALA A 23 -7.35 -38.91 -21.95
C ALA A 23 -6.00 -38.35 -21.51
N ASP A 24 -5.85 -37.03 -21.64
CA ASP A 24 -4.66 -36.30 -21.22
C ASP A 24 -4.95 -35.54 -19.93
N LEU A 25 -3.91 -35.38 -19.10
CA LEU A 25 -3.99 -34.52 -17.93
C LEU A 25 -3.76 -33.08 -18.39
N LEU A 26 -4.73 -32.21 -18.12
CA LEU A 26 -4.52 -30.78 -18.31
C LEU A 26 -3.55 -30.29 -17.22
N ALA A 27 -2.48 -29.63 -17.63
CA ALA A 27 -1.53 -29.06 -16.67
C ALA A 27 -2.23 -27.96 -15.85
N ASP A 28 -2.19 -28.08 -14.53
CA ASP A 28 -2.79 -27.14 -13.61
C ASP A 28 -1.72 -26.43 -12.76
N HIS A 29 -2.16 -25.42 -12.01
CA HIS A 29 -1.31 -24.65 -11.10
C HIS A 29 -1.93 -24.58 -9.71
N ALA A 30 -1.10 -24.35 -8.67
CA ALA A 30 -1.56 -24.22 -7.29
C ALA A 30 -2.61 -23.10 -7.09
N TYR A 31 -2.70 -22.16 -8.03
CA TYR A 31 -3.75 -21.14 -8.11
C TYR A 31 -5.12 -21.67 -8.59
N LYS A 32 -5.26 -22.99 -8.78
CA LYS A 32 -6.48 -23.65 -9.29
C LYS A 32 -6.87 -23.11 -10.67
N VAL A 33 -5.87 -22.89 -11.50
CA VAL A 33 -6.01 -22.48 -12.91
C VAL A 33 -5.41 -23.55 -13.80
N PHE A 34 -5.84 -23.52 -15.05
CA PHE A 34 -5.32 -24.35 -16.12
C PHE A 34 -4.24 -23.63 -16.91
N LEU A 35 -3.21 -24.38 -17.30
CA LEU A 35 -2.13 -23.90 -18.16
C LEU A 35 -2.48 -24.20 -19.62
N SER A 36 -2.25 -23.23 -20.49
CA SER A 36 -2.62 -23.31 -21.91
C SER A 36 -1.54 -23.99 -22.76
N ASP A 37 -1.99 -24.58 -23.87
CA ASP A 37 -1.17 -24.83 -25.05
C ASP A 37 -1.13 -23.56 -25.94
N PRO A 38 -0.36 -23.52 -27.05
CA PRO A 38 -0.26 -22.34 -27.90
C PRO A 38 -1.61 -21.87 -28.47
N GLU A 39 -2.46 -22.79 -28.91
CA GLU A 39 -3.77 -22.50 -29.51
C GLU A 39 -4.72 -21.87 -28.48
N LEU A 40 -4.82 -22.46 -27.28
CA LEU A 40 -5.63 -21.92 -26.20
C LEU A 40 -5.08 -20.58 -25.69
N THR A 41 -3.75 -20.40 -25.69
CA THR A 41 -3.10 -19.11 -25.36
C THR A 41 -3.61 -18.00 -26.28
N VAL A 42 -3.63 -18.25 -27.59
CA VAL A 42 -4.12 -17.28 -28.58
C VAL A 42 -5.62 -17.02 -28.37
N GLU A 43 -6.43 -18.05 -28.14
CA GLU A 43 -7.86 -17.88 -27.88
C GLU A 43 -8.11 -17.03 -26.63
N MET A 44 -7.46 -17.35 -25.51
CA MET A 44 -7.58 -16.61 -24.25
C MET A 44 -7.18 -15.13 -24.40
N ALA A 45 -6.05 -14.86 -25.05
CA ALA A 45 -5.59 -13.50 -25.30
C ALA A 45 -6.56 -12.72 -26.21
N SER A 46 -7.15 -13.39 -27.21
CA SER A 46 -8.15 -12.81 -28.11
C SER A 46 -9.44 -12.45 -27.38
N ARG A 47 -9.95 -13.36 -26.54
CA ARG A 47 -11.14 -13.12 -25.70
C ARG A 47 -10.92 -11.99 -24.70
N LEU A 48 -9.72 -11.90 -24.16
CA LEU A 48 -9.34 -10.82 -23.27
C LEU A 48 -9.31 -9.48 -24.01
N ALA A 49 -8.81 -9.43 -25.25
CA ALA A 49 -8.86 -8.22 -26.06
C ALA A 49 -10.31 -7.83 -26.42
N GLU A 50 -11.15 -8.81 -26.77
CA GLU A 50 -12.59 -8.62 -26.98
C GLU A 50 -13.26 -7.97 -25.77
N LEU A 51 -13.01 -8.48 -24.57
CA LEU A 51 -13.52 -7.89 -23.32
C LEU A 51 -13.12 -6.42 -23.17
N TYR A 52 -11.86 -6.07 -23.46
CA TYR A 52 -11.38 -4.68 -23.36
C TYR A 52 -12.09 -3.78 -24.36
N ASN A 53 -12.21 -4.24 -25.61
CA ASN A 53 -12.87 -3.50 -26.68
C ASN A 53 -14.37 -3.32 -26.41
N THR A 54 -15.05 -4.33 -25.86
CA THR A 54 -16.49 -4.29 -25.58
C THR A 54 -16.81 -3.43 -24.36
N CYS A 55 -16.03 -3.56 -23.28
CA CYS A 55 -16.34 -2.91 -22.01
C CYS A 55 -15.60 -1.58 -21.80
N GLY A 56 -14.68 -1.20 -22.70
CA GLY A 56 -13.89 0.01 -22.54
C GLY A 56 -12.83 -0.08 -21.44
N LEU A 57 -12.36 -1.29 -21.10
CA LEU A 57 -11.36 -1.48 -20.04
C LEU A 57 -10.02 -0.87 -20.46
N ARG A 58 -9.30 -0.29 -19.51
CA ARG A 58 -8.07 0.46 -19.78
C ARG A 58 -6.86 0.04 -18.97
N GLN A 59 -7.00 -0.86 -18.01
CA GLN A 59 -5.87 -1.28 -17.18
C GLN A 59 -5.81 -2.79 -17.09
N ILE A 60 -4.62 -3.36 -17.27
CA ILE A 60 -4.35 -4.78 -17.06
C ILE A 60 -3.02 -4.98 -16.32
N SER A 61 -2.97 -6.00 -15.48
CA SER A 61 -1.74 -6.58 -14.97
C SER A 61 -1.68 -8.04 -15.42
N PHE A 62 -0.69 -8.41 -16.25
CA PHE A 62 -0.44 -9.81 -16.60
C PHE A 62 0.33 -10.50 -15.47
N ASP A 63 -0.34 -10.70 -14.35
CA ASP A 63 0.19 -11.41 -13.19
C ASP A 63 0.05 -12.93 -13.38
N GLY A 64 1.18 -13.65 -13.33
CA GLY A 64 1.27 -15.06 -13.75
C GLY A 64 1.57 -15.26 -15.25
N LEU A 65 2.11 -14.26 -15.95
CA LEU A 65 2.41 -14.32 -17.39
C LEU A 65 3.35 -15.49 -17.73
N GLU A 66 4.27 -15.84 -16.81
CA GLU A 66 5.17 -16.98 -16.92
C GLU A 66 4.46 -18.33 -17.06
N GLY A 67 3.17 -18.41 -16.70
CA GLY A 67 2.33 -19.58 -16.95
C GLY A 67 2.36 -20.00 -18.42
N ASN A 68 2.48 -19.06 -19.36
CA ASN A 68 2.56 -19.34 -20.80
C ASN A 68 3.83 -20.10 -21.22
N ARG A 69 4.80 -20.31 -20.33
CA ARG A 69 5.92 -21.22 -20.59
C ARG A 69 5.49 -22.69 -20.68
N SER A 70 4.31 -23.04 -20.14
CA SER A 70 3.72 -24.38 -20.24
C SER A 70 3.49 -24.86 -21.67
N THR A 71 3.35 -23.92 -22.61
CA THR A 71 3.18 -24.17 -24.05
C THR A 71 4.35 -24.90 -24.70
N GLY A 72 5.49 -25.02 -24.00
CA GLY A 72 6.75 -25.54 -24.57
C GLY A 72 7.53 -24.51 -25.38
N LEU A 73 7.03 -23.28 -25.50
CA LEU A 73 7.64 -22.20 -26.28
C LEU A 73 8.55 -21.27 -25.44
N GLY A 74 8.68 -21.52 -24.14
CA GLY A 74 9.48 -20.68 -23.24
C GLY A 74 9.01 -19.23 -23.25
N ASN A 75 9.96 -18.27 -23.26
CA ASN A 75 9.64 -16.84 -23.27
C ASN A 75 8.84 -16.40 -24.51
N TYR A 76 8.87 -17.16 -25.61
CA TYR A 76 8.03 -16.86 -26.77
C TYR A 76 6.55 -17.04 -26.45
N GLY A 77 6.16 -17.98 -25.57
CA GLY A 77 4.77 -18.13 -25.13
C GLY A 77 4.24 -16.89 -24.41
N GLU A 78 5.05 -16.28 -23.54
CA GLU A 78 4.70 -15.02 -22.85
C GLU A 78 4.46 -13.88 -23.86
N VAL A 79 5.34 -13.79 -24.87
CA VAL A 79 5.24 -12.80 -25.94
C VAL A 79 4.03 -13.07 -26.83
N LEU A 80 3.77 -14.33 -27.18
CA LEU A 80 2.60 -14.72 -27.98
C LEU A 80 1.31 -14.23 -27.31
N PHE A 81 1.13 -14.51 -26.02
CA PHE A 81 -0.05 -14.06 -25.29
C PHE A 81 -0.23 -12.54 -25.33
N THR A 82 0.82 -11.80 -24.96
CA THR A 82 0.76 -10.33 -24.85
C THR A 82 0.62 -9.64 -26.21
N GLN A 83 1.32 -10.14 -27.23
CA GLN A 83 1.23 -9.63 -28.60
C GLN A 83 -0.14 -9.92 -29.21
N THR A 84 -0.67 -11.14 -29.05
CA THR A 84 -2.01 -11.50 -29.53
C THR A 84 -3.09 -10.61 -28.91
N TRP A 85 -3.00 -10.37 -27.59
CA TRP A 85 -3.90 -9.44 -26.92
C TRP A 85 -3.75 -8.02 -27.48
N TYR A 86 -2.52 -7.51 -27.52
CA TYR A 86 -2.23 -6.14 -27.96
C TYR A 86 -2.71 -5.90 -29.39
N ASP A 87 -2.42 -6.81 -30.33
CA ASP A 87 -2.75 -6.69 -31.75
C ASP A 87 -4.26 -6.62 -32.03
N GLN A 88 -5.07 -7.20 -31.14
CA GLN A 88 -6.52 -7.23 -31.25
C GLN A 88 -7.23 -6.09 -30.53
N LEU A 89 -6.51 -5.25 -29.78
CA LEU A 89 -7.09 -4.04 -29.21
C LEU A 89 -7.53 -3.08 -30.31
N SER A 90 -8.70 -2.48 -30.13
CA SER A 90 -9.19 -1.41 -30.98
C SER A 90 -8.26 -0.19 -30.88
N PRO A 91 -8.22 0.69 -31.90
CA PRO A 91 -7.43 1.91 -31.83
C PRO A 91 -7.75 2.79 -30.61
N GLU A 92 -9.01 2.80 -30.17
CA GLU A 92 -9.46 3.55 -29.00
C GLU A 92 -8.85 3.02 -27.70
N ILE A 93 -8.90 1.70 -27.48
CA ILE A 93 -8.29 1.09 -26.28
C ILE A 93 -6.76 1.23 -26.34
N ARG A 94 -6.17 0.97 -27.52
CA ARG A 94 -4.72 1.03 -27.71
C ARG A 94 -4.15 2.43 -27.43
N ALA A 95 -4.93 3.50 -27.60
CA ALA A 95 -4.48 4.87 -27.31
C ALA A 95 -4.29 5.16 -25.82
N HIS A 96 -4.96 4.42 -24.92
CA HIS A 96 -5.07 4.79 -23.50
C HIS A 96 -4.95 3.63 -22.51
N TYR A 97 -4.60 2.44 -22.97
CA TYR A 97 -4.41 1.31 -22.06
C TYR A 97 -3.18 1.53 -21.16
N MET A 98 -3.23 0.90 -19.99
CA MET A 98 -2.14 0.74 -19.06
C MET A 98 -1.92 -0.74 -18.85
N ALA A 99 -0.73 -1.22 -19.18
CA ALA A 99 -0.34 -2.60 -18.96
C ALA A 99 0.92 -2.68 -18.11
N ASP A 100 0.90 -3.58 -17.14
CA ASP A 100 2.07 -4.10 -16.45
C ASP A 100 2.00 -5.63 -16.40
N ALA A 101 3.03 -6.28 -15.85
CA ALA A 101 3.07 -7.73 -15.71
C ALA A 101 4.00 -8.16 -14.57
N SER A 102 3.84 -9.42 -14.15
CA SER A 102 4.75 -10.12 -13.24
C SER A 102 6.15 -10.33 -13.83
N ARG A 103 6.26 -10.40 -15.16
CA ARG A 103 7.51 -10.57 -15.91
C ARG A 103 7.67 -9.47 -16.94
N THR A 104 8.92 -9.14 -17.24
CA THR A 104 9.27 -8.28 -18.37
C THR A 104 10.15 -9.05 -19.35
N SER A 105 10.02 -8.73 -20.64
CA SER A 105 10.90 -9.23 -21.70
C SER A 105 11.27 -8.08 -22.63
N HIS A 106 12.37 -8.24 -23.37
CA HIS A 106 12.82 -7.21 -24.32
C HIS A 106 11.72 -6.85 -25.33
N PHE A 107 10.94 -7.83 -25.80
CA PHE A 107 9.87 -7.55 -26.76
C PHE A 107 8.62 -6.97 -26.10
N PHE A 108 8.30 -7.41 -24.87
CA PHE A 108 7.16 -6.85 -24.12
C PHE A 108 7.33 -5.36 -23.80
N TRP A 109 8.57 -4.85 -23.83
CA TRP A 109 8.88 -3.40 -23.80
C TRP A 109 8.01 -2.56 -24.75
N HIS A 110 7.69 -3.08 -25.92
CA HIS A 110 6.89 -2.36 -26.92
C HIS A 110 5.39 -2.30 -26.59
N MET A 111 4.96 -2.99 -25.53
CA MET A 111 3.54 -3.20 -25.20
C MET A 111 3.19 -2.83 -23.76
N TYR A 112 4.11 -2.85 -22.79
CA TYR A 112 3.74 -2.41 -21.46
C TYR A 112 3.84 -0.89 -21.32
N SER A 113 3.01 -0.32 -20.46
CA SER A 113 3.07 1.10 -20.11
C SER A 113 3.92 1.35 -18.87
N ARG A 114 3.98 0.39 -17.93
CA ARG A 114 4.72 0.48 -16.67
C ARG A 114 5.01 -0.92 -16.11
N MET A 115 5.84 -1.00 -15.06
CA MET A 115 5.98 -2.22 -14.25
C MET A 115 5.79 -1.87 -12.79
N ASN A 116 4.78 -2.43 -12.15
CA ASN A 116 4.38 -2.06 -10.79
C ASN A 116 4.66 -3.17 -9.79
N TRP A 117 5.92 -3.59 -9.72
CA TRP A 117 6.34 -4.65 -8.81
C TRP A 117 6.45 -4.13 -7.37
N GLY A 118 6.03 -4.96 -6.41
CA GLY A 118 5.95 -4.61 -5.00
C GLY A 118 4.58 -4.99 -4.45
N GLU A 119 4.47 -6.16 -3.83
CA GLU A 119 3.19 -6.66 -3.35
C GLU A 119 2.89 -6.22 -1.90
N PRO A 120 1.61 -6.00 -1.55
CA PRO A 120 1.20 -5.56 -0.22
C PRO A 120 0.84 -6.72 0.73
N TRP A 121 1.08 -7.97 0.34
CA TRP A 121 0.53 -9.16 1.00
C TRP A 121 1.39 -9.71 2.15
N TYR A 122 2.67 -9.33 2.22
CA TYR A 122 3.65 -10.04 3.07
C TYR A 122 3.89 -9.39 4.44
N ALA A 123 3.58 -8.11 4.61
CA ALA A 123 3.83 -7.37 5.85
C ALA A 123 2.88 -6.16 6.01
N GLY A 124 3.22 -5.26 6.94
CA GLY A 124 2.54 -3.97 7.12
C GLY A 124 2.67 -3.04 5.90
N PHE A 125 1.89 -1.96 5.92
CA PHE A 125 1.77 -1.01 4.79
C PHE A 125 3.12 -0.43 4.36
N ARG A 126 3.97 -0.06 5.33
CA ARG A 126 5.30 0.54 5.12
C ARG A 126 6.44 -0.47 5.02
N GLU A 127 6.17 -1.75 5.29
CA GLU A 127 7.20 -2.80 5.39
C GLU A 127 7.21 -3.71 4.16
N SER A 128 6.02 -3.99 3.61
CA SER A 128 5.85 -5.01 2.57
C SER A 128 6.61 -4.64 1.30
N GLN A 129 7.72 -5.35 1.08
CA GLN A 129 8.64 -5.19 -0.06
C GLN A 129 9.24 -3.78 -0.21
N THR A 130 9.34 -2.98 0.85
CA THR A 130 9.85 -1.60 0.76
C THR A 130 11.23 -1.54 0.12
N GLU A 131 12.18 -2.34 0.61
CA GLU A 131 13.53 -2.38 0.03
C GLU A 131 13.52 -2.74 -1.47
N TYR A 132 12.66 -3.67 -1.87
CA TYR A 132 12.53 -4.09 -3.27
C TYR A 132 11.95 -2.97 -4.15
N ARG A 133 10.92 -2.25 -3.68
CA ARG A 133 10.34 -1.09 -4.37
C ARG A 133 11.40 0.00 -4.61
N LEU A 134 12.23 0.28 -3.61
CA LEU A 134 13.30 1.27 -3.70
C LEU A 134 14.42 0.83 -4.65
N LYS A 135 14.85 -0.43 -4.57
CA LYS A 135 15.86 -1.02 -5.48
C LYS A 135 15.43 -0.99 -6.94
N ASN A 136 14.12 -1.03 -7.21
CA ASN A 136 13.61 -0.95 -8.58
C ASN A 136 13.71 0.46 -9.18
N GLN A 137 13.77 1.54 -8.38
CA GLN A 137 13.78 2.91 -8.93
C GLN A 137 15.00 3.20 -9.83
N PRO A 138 16.25 2.87 -9.43
CA PRO A 138 17.40 2.97 -10.32
C PRO A 138 17.28 2.08 -11.56
N TYR A 139 16.67 0.89 -11.43
CA TYR A 139 16.43 0.00 -12.56
C TYR A 139 15.46 0.64 -13.56
N PHE A 140 14.35 1.20 -13.11
CA PHE A 140 13.41 1.89 -14.00
C PHE A 140 14.07 3.05 -14.72
N ARG A 141 14.77 3.92 -13.98
CA ARG A 141 15.47 5.08 -14.55
C ARG A 141 16.52 4.68 -15.59
N ARG A 142 17.36 3.68 -15.29
CA ARG A 142 18.42 3.21 -16.20
C ARG A 142 17.85 2.67 -17.51
N ASN A 143 16.67 2.08 -17.47
CA ASN A 143 16.05 1.46 -18.64
C ASN A 143 15.01 2.36 -19.31
N TYR A 144 14.81 3.62 -18.88
CA TYR A 144 13.76 4.52 -19.39
C TYR A 144 12.32 3.99 -19.17
N MET A 145 12.11 3.24 -18.09
CA MET A 145 10.78 2.78 -17.68
C MET A 145 10.13 3.84 -16.78
N PRO A 146 8.81 4.04 -16.86
CA PRO A 146 8.11 4.84 -15.86
C PRO A 146 8.31 4.27 -14.46
N ALA A 147 8.67 5.14 -13.52
CA ALA A 147 8.91 4.78 -12.13
C ALA A 147 7.59 4.41 -11.45
N MET A 148 7.62 3.35 -10.63
CA MET A 148 6.45 2.85 -9.90
C MET A 148 6.86 2.31 -8.52
N LEU A 149 6.03 2.51 -7.50
CA LEU A 149 6.27 2.03 -6.14
C LEU A 149 5.57 0.70 -5.82
N GLY A 150 4.94 0.05 -6.79
CA GLY A 150 4.20 -1.18 -6.56
C GLY A 150 2.78 -0.94 -6.05
N TRP A 151 2.25 -1.94 -5.36
CA TRP A 151 0.88 -2.01 -4.90
C TRP A 151 0.80 -1.71 -3.41
N PHE A 152 -0.16 -0.89 -3.02
CA PHE A 152 -0.49 -0.56 -1.64
C PHE A 152 -1.97 -0.83 -1.44
N SER A 153 -2.33 -1.56 -0.38
CA SER A 153 -3.72 -1.89 -0.10
C SER A 153 -4.24 -1.03 1.05
N LEU A 154 -5.37 -0.36 0.81
CA LEU A 154 -6.14 0.27 1.87
C LEU A 154 -6.67 -0.84 2.79
N ARG A 155 -6.34 -0.73 4.08
CA ARG A 155 -6.89 -1.58 5.14
C ARG A 155 -7.69 -0.70 6.09
N PRO A 156 -8.64 -1.24 6.87
CA PRO A 156 -9.35 -0.47 7.88
C PRO A 156 -8.40 0.29 8.84
N THR A 157 -7.22 -0.26 9.10
CA THR A 157 -6.21 0.31 10.02
C THR A 157 -5.20 1.25 9.35
N THR A 158 -5.31 1.52 8.04
CA THR A 158 -4.37 2.40 7.34
C THR A 158 -4.49 3.83 7.85
N SER A 159 -3.41 4.41 8.36
CA SER A 159 -3.42 5.77 8.90
C SER A 159 -3.23 6.83 7.81
N LEU A 160 -3.56 8.09 8.11
CA LEU A 160 -3.19 9.23 7.26
C LEU A 160 -1.67 9.33 7.09
N ALA A 161 -0.91 9.06 8.15
CA ALA A 161 0.56 9.06 8.12
C ALA A 161 1.11 7.97 7.18
N ASP A 162 0.48 6.79 7.11
CA ASP A 162 0.87 5.75 6.14
C ASP A 162 0.69 6.23 4.70
N ILE A 163 -0.40 6.95 4.42
CA ILE A 163 -0.66 7.50 3.10
C ILE A 163 0.32 8.62 2.76
N GLU A 164 0.60 9.55 3.66
CA GLU A 164 1.59 10.59 3.41
C GLU A 164 3.00 10.02 3.25
N TRP A 165 3.35 8.98 3.99
CA TRP A 165 4.60 8.23 3.81
C TRP A 165 4.73 7.72 2.36
N MET A 166 3.69 7.04 1.84
CA MET A 166 3.67 6.56 0.46
C MET A 166 3.73 7.71 -0.56
N LEU A 167 2.94 8.77 -0.34
CA LEU A 167 2.81 9.90 -1.26
C LEU A 167 4.08 10.74 -1.34
N ALA A 168 4.77 10.95 -0.22
CA ALA A 168 6.08 11.55 -0.19
C ALA A 168 7.07 10.74 -1.04
N ARG A 169 7.11 9.41 -0.89
CA ARG A 169 7.98 8.55 -1.71
C ARG A 169 7.61 8.62 -3.19
N SER A 170 6.31 8.67 -3.50
CA SER A 170 5.82 8.83 -4.88
C SER A 170 6.29 10.16 -5.49
N ALA A 171 6.18 11.25 -4.75
CA ALA A 171 6.70 12.55 -5.17
C ALA A 171 8.23 12.54 -5.29
N GLY A 172 8.94 11.97 -4.31
CA GLY A 172 10.41 11.91 -4.26
C GLY A 172 11.02 11.16 -5.45
N PHE A 173 10.46 10.02 -5.82
CA PHE A 173 10.91 9.22 -6.96
C PHE A 173 10.25 9.59 -8.30
N GLU A 174 9.34 10.56 -8.30
CA GLU A 174 8.46 10.85 -9.44
C GLU A 174 7.72 9.59 -9.95
N ALA A 175 7.36 8.71 -9.02
CA ALA A 175 6.86 7.38 -9.29
C ALA A 175 5.35 7.30 -9.11
N GLY A 176 4.67 6.54 -9.97
CA GLY A 176 3.27 6.17 -9.72
C GLY A 176 3.16 5.04 -8.69
N TYR A 177 1.94 4.65 -8.33
CA TYR A 177 1.65 3.50 -7.47
C TYR A 177 0.27 2.93 -7.82
N ALA A 178 0.03 1.66 -7.48
CA ALA A 178 -1.32 1.10 -7.50
C ALA A 178 -1.90 1.13 -6.08
N PHE A 179 -2.99 1.85 -5.90
CA PHE A 179 -3.70 1.91 -4.63
C PHE A 179 -4.95 1.02 -4.69
N VAL A 180 -4.89 -0.13 -4.00
CA VAL A 180 -5.98 -1.12 -3.96
C VAL A 180 -6.97 -0.70 -2.88
N ALA A 181 -8.16 -0.29 -3.31
CA ALA A 181 -9.26 0.03 -2.42
C ALA A 181 -10.56 -0.55 -2.99
N ASP A 182 -11.34 -1.20 -2.14
CA ASP A 182 -12.69 -1.64 -2.47
C ASP A 182 -13.74 -0.75 -1.79
N VAL A 183 -14.95 -0.76 -2.34
CA VAL A 183 -16.06 0.08 -1.89
C VAL A 183 -16.44 -0.22 -0.42
N THR A 184 -16.31 -1.47 0.02
CA THR A 184 -16.66 -1.85 1.39
C THR A 184 -15.66 -1.26 2.37
N THR A 185 -14.36 -1.43 2.10
CA THR A 185 -13.30 -0.86 2.93
C THR A 185 -13.40 0.65 3.00
N LEU A 186 -13.62 1.33 1.87
CA LEU A 186 -13.80 2.79 1.85
C LEU A 186 -14.98 3.25 2.71
N LYS A 187 -16.12 2.55 2.67
CA LYS A 187 -17.30 2.89 3.49
C LYS A 187 -17.09 2.65 4.99
N GLN A 188 -16.25 1.68 5.35
CA GLN A 188 -16.00 1.32 6.75
C GLN A 188 -14.86 2.14 7.38
N HIS A 189 -14.02 2.77 6.56
CA HIS A 189 -12.89 3.54 7.03
C HIS A 189 -13.31 4.97 7.38
N ALA A 190 -13.27 5.33 8.67
CA ALA A 190 -13.81 6.61 9.13
C ALA A 190 -13.05 7.84 8.61
N GLN A 191 -11.81 7.65 8.13
CA GLN A 191 -10.99 8.70 7.51
C GLN A 191 -10.88 8.61 5.98
N ALA A 192 -11.75 7.85 5.30
CA ALA A 192 -11.66 7.63 3.86
C ALA A 192 -11.58 8.95 3.06
N ASP A 193 -12.44 9.92 3.35
CA ASP A 193 -12.46 11.20 2.64
C ASP A 193 -11.14 11.98 2.82
N SER A 194 -10.58 11.96 4.04
CA SER A 194 -9.28 12.60 4.32
C SER A 194 -8.13 11.91 3.59
N LEU A 195 -8.12 10.57 3.54
CA LEU A 195 -7.12 9.80 2.80
C LEU A 195 -7.19 10.12 1.29
N LEU A 196 -8.40 10.12 0.72
CA LEU A 196 -8.62 10.46 -0.70
C LEU A 196 -8.24 11.93 -0.98
N GLY A 197 -8.49 12.84 -0.04
CA GLY A 197 -8.06 14.24 -0.13
C GLY A 197 -6.53 14.40 -0.14
N LEU A 198 -5.81 13.62 0.66
CA LEU A 198 -4.33 13.59 0.64
C LEU A 198 -3.82 13.08 -0.71
N LEU A 199 -4.35 11.96 -1.21
CA LEU A 199 -4.00 11.44 -2.54
C LEU A 199 -4.16 12.52 -3.61
N GLY A 200 -5.29 13.21 -3.62
CA GLY A 200 -5.56 14.29 -4.58
C GLY A 200 -4.58 15.46 -4.45
N THR A 201 -4.29 15.90 -3.23
CA THR A 201 -3.38 17.03 -2.97
C THR A 201 -1.95 16.74 -3.42
N TRP A 202 -1.42 15.58 -3.02
CA TRP A 202 -0.06 15.16 -3.36
C TRP A 202 0.11 14.85 -4.84
N GLU A 203 -0.83 14.13 -5.45
CA GLU A 203 -0.74 13.81 -6.88
C GLU A 203 -0.85 15.07 -7.75
N ALA A 204 -1.70 16.03 -7.36
CA ALA A 204 -1.77 17.31 -8.06
C ALA A 204 -0.44 18.08 -7.99
N ALA A 205 0.23 18.10 -6.83
CA ALA A 205 1.53 18.72 -6.67
C ALA A 205 2.63 18.01 -7.48
N ARG A 206 2.63 16.67 -7.45
CA ARG A 206 3.59 15.85 -8.20
C ARG A 206 3.43 16.03 -9.71
N MET A 207 2.21 15.94 -10.22
CA MET A 207 1.93 16.13 -11.65
C MET A 207 2.18 17.56 -12.13
N ALA A 208 2.13 18.56 -11.24
CA ALA A 208 2.48 19.94 -11.54
C ALA A 208 4.00 20.22 -11.52
N GLY A 209 4.84 19.26 -11.11
CA GLY A 209 6.28 19.46 -10.96
C GLY A 209 6.61 20.46 -9.85
N ALA A 210 5.83 20.46 -8.76
CA ALA A 210 5.93 21.49 -7.71
C ALA A 210 7.16 21.34 -6.78
N PHE A 211 7.89 20.23 -6.85
CA PHE A 211 8.99 19.93 -5.96
C PHE A 211 10.35 20.26 -6.58
N SER A 212 11.24 20.84 -5.79
CA SER A 212 12.64 21.06 -6.18
C SER A 212 13.46 19.77 -6.12
N ALA A 213 14.63 19.75 -6.77
CA ALA A 213 15.54 18.60 -6.71
C ALA A 213 15.93 18.19 -5.28
N ALA A 214 16.17 19.17 -4.39
CA ALA A 214 16.47 18.91 -2.98
C ALA A 214 15.27 18.34 -2.22
N GLN A 215 14.06 18.78 -2.55
CA GLN A 215 12.83 18.19 -1.98
C GLN A 215 12.61 16.76 -2.51
N HIS A 216 12.85 16.50 -3.78
CA HIS A 216 12.79 15.13 -4.31
C HIS A 216 13.74 14.20 -3.56
N GLU A 217 14.99 14.60 -3.33
CA GLU A 217 15.96 13.81 -2.56
C GLU A 217 15.49 13.59 -1.11
N ALA A 218 15.00 14.64 -0.46
CA ALA A 218 14.46 14.54 0.90
C ALA A 218 13.28 13.57 1.02
N LEU A 219 12.36 13.62 0.04
CA LEU A 219 11.14 12.81 0.00
C LEU A 219 11.39 11.33 -0.33
N GLN A 220 12.58 10.98 -0.83
CA GLN A 220 12.99 9.58 -1.07
C GLN A 220 13.40 8.86 0.22
N ASP A 221 13.78 9.61 1.25
CA ASP A 221 14.20 9.06 2.54
C ASP A 221 13.00 8.46 3.29
N ILE A 222 13.10 7.18 3.62
CA ILE A 222 12.01 6.44 4.26
C ILE A 222 11.88 6.73 5.74
N ASP A 223 12.93 7.27 6.36
CA ASP A 223 12.99 7.62 7.78
C ASP A 223 12.49 9.05 8.04
N ARG A 224 12.18 9.80 6.98
CA ARG A 224 11.62 11.15 7.04
C ARG A 224 10.13 11.15 6.74
N GLU A 225 9.41 12.01 7.46
CA GLU A 225 7.96 12.15 7.38
C GLU A 225 7.60 13.55 6.92
N PHE A 226 6.51 13.65 6.16
CA PHE A 226 6.13 14.90 5.52
C PHE A 226 4.62 15.07 5.52
N HIS A 227 4.21 16.32 5.64
CA HIS A 227 2.85 16.76 5.44
C HIS A 227 2.77 17.74 4.27
N LEU A 228 1.77 17.57 3.40
CA LEU A 228 1.51 18.51 2.31
C LEU A 228 0.08 19.01 2.36
N GLU A 229 -0.08 20.34 2.34
CA GLU A 229 -1.37 20.98 2.23
C GLU A 229 -1.43 21.97 1.05
N ALA A 230 -2.64 22.21 0.56
CA ALA A 230 -2.86 23.23 -0.46
C ALA A 230 -2.72 24.64 0.14
N ALA A 231 -1.91 25.48 -0.50
CA ALA A 231 -1.67 26.87 -0.13
C ALA A 231 -2.33 27.87 -1.11
N GLY A 232 -3.30 27.39 -1.88
CA GLY A 232 -4.00 28.13 -2.94
C GLY A 232 -3.91 27.45 -4.31
N PRO A 233 -4.49 28.03 -5.37
CA PRO A 233 -4.48 27.45 -6.70
C PRO A 233 -3.05 27.21 -7.22
N GLY A 234 -2.71 25.95 -7.48
CA GLY A 234 -1.38 25.56 -7.99
C GLY A 234 -0.22 25.80 -7.01
N ARG A 235 -0.51 25.93 -5.71
CA ARG A 235 0.48 26.18 -4.67
C ARG A 235 0.27 25.24 -3.50
N TRP A 236 1.37 24.78 -2.92
CA TRP A 236 1.37 23.85 -1.79
C TRP A 236 2.42 24.27 -0.77
N SER A 237 2.14 23.96 0.50
CA SER A 237 3.09 24.07 1.60
C SER A 237 3.51 22.66 2.00
N LEU A 238 4.82 22.39 1.94
CA LEU A 238 5.42 21.13 2.37
C LEU A 238 6.07 21.34 3.74
N PHE A 239 5.69 20.50 4.71
CA PHE A 239 6.25 20.49 6.05
C PHE A 239 6.93 19.15 6.28
N GLU A 240 8.11 19.18 6.90
CA GLU A 240 8.71 17.98 7.47
C GLU A 240 8.13 17.76 8.86
N VAL A 241 7.85 16.51 9.19
CA VAL A 241 7.26 16.10 10.46
C VAL A 241 8.29 15.28 11.21
N GLU A 242 8.64 15.70 12.42
CA GLU A 242 9.48 14.91 13.31
C GLU A 242 8.61 13.91 14.06
N VAL A 243 8.91 12.62 13.90
CA VAL A 243 8.12 11.52 14.48
C VAL A 243 8.99 10.70 15.41
N GLY A 244 8.57 10.62 16.68
CA GLY A 244 9.09 9.64 17.64
C GLY A 244 8.18 8.42 17.69
N LEU A 245 8.69 7.24 17.30
CA LEU A 245 7.96 5.98 17.42
C LEU A 245 8.46 5.21 18.64
N PHE A 246 7.55 4.96 19.59
CA PHE A 246 7.87 4.31 20.86
C PHE A 246 6.96 3.11 21.11
N SER A 247 7.48 2.11 21.83
CA SER A 247 6.72 0.95 22.24
C SER A 247 6.86 0.75 23.74
N TYR A 248 5.73 0.78 24.45
CA TYR A 248 5.67 0.45 25.86
C TYR A 248 5.16 -0.98 26.05
N ARG A 249 5.83 -1.75 26.91
CA ARG A 249 5.33 -3.05 27.37
C ARG A 249 5.38 -3.09 28.88
N ALA A 250 4.25 -3.38 29.52
CA ALA A 250 4.20 -3.63 30.95
C ALA A 250 5.13 -4.81 31.29
N ARG A 251 5.98 -4.64 32.30
CA ARG A 251 6.89 -5.67 32.80
C ARG A 251 6.78 -5.74 34.31
N ASP A 252 6.96 -6.93 34.87
CA ASP A 252 7.09 -7.10 36.31
C ASP A 252 8.42 -6.49 36.75
N ARG A 253 8.35 -5.37 37.50
CA ARG A 253 9.52 -4.60 37.95
C ARG A 253 9.95 -5.06 39.34
N GLN A 254 11.26 -4.98 39.61
CA GLN A 254 11.79 -5.28 40.95
C GLN A 254 11.50 -4.13 41.94
N PRO A 255 11.43 -4.40 43.25
CA PRO A 255 11.28 -3.34 44.25
C PRO A 255 12.41 -2.30 44.14
N GLY A 256 12.05 -1.05 43.84
CA GLY A 256 12.98 0.08 43.70
C GLY A 256 13.26 0.53 42.27
N GLU A 257 12.81 -0.22 41.25
CA GLU A 257 12.83 0.26 39.87
C GLU A 257 11.77 1.37 39.67
N PRO A 258 12.08 2.46 38.94
CA PRO A 258 11.07 3.46 38.57
C PRO A 258 9.87 2.78 37.92
N ALA A 259 8.65 3.28 38.10
CA ALA A 259 7.45 2.70 37.49
C ALA A 259 7.19 3.22 36.06
N ALA A 260 7.73 4.39 35.71
CA ALA A 260 7.60 4.99 34.38
C ALA A 260 8.70 4.48 33.42
N GLU A 261 8.41 4.45 32.13
CA GLU A 261 9.39 4.19 31.06
C GLU A 261 9.58 5.49 30.29
N GLY A 262 10.83 5.94 30.13
CA GLY A 262 11.12 7.22 29.50
C GLY A 262 11.57 7.07 28.06
N PHE A 263 11.01 7.87 27.18
CA PHE A 263 11.32 7.95 25.76
C PHE A 263 11.88 9.34 25.44
N ALA A 264 13.06 9.38 24.82
CA ALA A 264 13.67 10.63 24.35
C ALA A 264 13.19 10.94 22.94
N PHE A 265 12.88 12.21 22.67
CA PHE A 265 12.57 12.73 21.35
C PHE A 265 13.08 14.15 21.21
N SER A 266 13.24 14.62 19.97
CA SER A 266 13.63 16.00 19.69
C SER A 266 12.56 16.71 18.86
N GLN A 267 12.63 18.04 18.86
CA GLN A 267 11.95 18.88 17.88
C GLN A 267 12.86 20.04 17.45
N ALA A 268 13.00 20.27 16.15
CA ALA A 268 13.82 21.35 15.61
C ALA A 268 13.22 22.74 15.84
N THR A 269 11.89 22.83 15.98
CA THR A 269 11.17 24.09 16.20
C THR A 269 10.24 24.01 17.40
N ALA A 270 9.98 25.15 18.03
CA ALA A 270 8.98 25.23 19.08
C ALA A 270 7.58 24.97 18.51
N GLY A 271 6.77 24.17 19.22
CA GLY A 271 5.46 23.78 18.73
C GLY A 271 4.68 22.87 19.69
N PRO A 272 3.43 22.52 19.30
CA PRO A 272 2.62 21.59 20.06
C PRO A 272 3.13 20.15 19.89
N LEU A 273 2.94 19.34 20.94
CA LEU A 273 3.16 17.91 20.90
C LEU A 273 1.85 17.18 20.60
N ASP A 274 1.76 16.57 19.42
CA ASP A 274 0.69 15.65 19.09
C ASP A 274 1.09 14.22 19.50
N LEU A 275 0.19 13.52 20.21
CA LEU A 275 0.39 12.15 20.66
C LEU A 275 -0.70 11.25 20.10
N LEU A 276 -0.30 10.13 19.49
CA LEU A 276 -1.16 9.03 19.08
C LEU A 276 -0.69 7.76 19.79
N ILE A 277 -1.58 7.12 20.55
CA ILE A 277 -1.30 5.85 21.22
C ILE A 277 -2.23 4.80 20.64
N THR A 278 -1.64 3.68 20.23
CA THR A 278 -2.35 2.49 19.77
C THR A 278 -2.11 1.35 20.75
N ALA A 279 -3.17 0.63 21.11
CA ALA A 279 -3.04 -0.61 21.85
C ALA A 279 -2.74 -1.77 20.88
N GLU A 280 -1.64 -2.49 21.11
CA GLU A 280 -1.21 -3.61 20.27
C GLU A 280 -1.02 -4.89 21.09
N GLY A 281 -1.69 -5.96 20.69
CA GLY A 281 -1.63 -7.30 21.30
C GLY A 281 -2.33 -7.42 22.66
N THR A 282 -2.59 -6.33 23.36
CA THR A 282 -3.32 -6.28 24.64
C THR A 282 -3.98 -4.92 24.84
N GLY A 283 -4.97 -4.86 25.74
CA GLY A 283 -5.55 -3.59 26.17
C GLY A 283 -4.59 -2.75 27.03
N ALA A 284 -4.86 -1.45 27.09
CA ALA A 284 -4.11 -0.47 27.88
C ALA A 284 -5.07 0.51 28.55
N GLY A 285 -4.81 0.88 29.81
CA GLY A 285 -5.53 1.97 30.47
C GLY A 285 -5.85 1.75 31.96
N PRO A 286 -5.99 2.82 32.75
CA PRO A 286 -5.82 4.24 32.37
C PRO A 286 -4.38 4.56 31.98
N ILE A 287 -4.18 5.55 31.11
CA ILE A 287 -2.87 5.95 30.60
C ILE A 287 -2.41 7.18 31.36
N GLN A 288 -1.17 7.20 31.84
CA GLN A 288 -0.59 8.34 32.53
C GLN A 288 0.64 8.80 31.74
N ILE A 289 0.72 10.10 31.47
CA ILE A 289 1.79 10.68 30.64
C ILE A 289 2.33 11.93 31.30
N SER A 290 3.65 12.06 31.33
CA SER A 290 4.36 13.30 31.64
C SER A 290 5.36 13.64 30.54
N VAL A 291 5.65 14.93 30.39
CA VAL A 291 6.67 15.44 29.47
C VAL A 291 7.63 16.30 30.27
N ASP A 292 8.94 16.18 30.08
CA ASP A 292 9.99 17.00 30.70
C ASP A 292 9.88 17.18 32.23
N GLY A 293 9.34 16.18 32.92
CA GLY A 293 9.11 16.22 34.36
C GLY A 293 7.94 17.12 34.82
N TYR A 294 7.15 17.66 33.89
CA TYR A 294 5.87 18.31 34.21
C TYR A 294 4.90 17.31 34.88
N PRO A 295 3.97 17.78 35.73
CA PRO A 295 3.05 16.91 36.44
C PRO A 295 2.30 15.97 35.49
N PRO A 296 2.21 14.67 35.79
CA PRO A 296 1.61 13.71 34.87
C PRO A 296 0.11 13.96 34.71
N VAL A 297 -0.39 13.79 33.49
CA VAL A 297 -1.80 13.84 33.14
C VAL A 297 -2.32 12.41 33.00
N THR A 298 -3.45 12.11 33.66
CA THR A 298 -4.12 10.81 33.52
C THR A 298 -5.21 10.91 32.46
N TRP A 299 -5.11 10.07 31.44
CA TRP A 299 -6.13 9.94 30.41
C TRP A 299 -7.15 8.89 30.87
N PRO A 300 -8.44 9.23 30.98
CA PRO A 300 -9.48 8.34 31.47
C PRO A 300 -9.89 7.27 30.44
N VAL A 301 -9.00 6.96 29.50
CA VAL A 301 -9.26 6.06 28.37
C VAL A 301 -8.85 4.63 28.70
N ARG A 302 -9.64 3.69 28.22
CA ARG A 302 -9.29 2.27 28.19
C ARG A 302 -9.34 1.82 26.75
N LEU A 303 -8.20 1.40 26.25
CA LEU A 303 -8.02 0.84 24.92
C LEU A 303 -8.08 -0.69 25.03
N VAL A 304 -8.75 -1.32 24.08
CA VAL A 304 -8.54 -2.73 23.75
C VAL A 304 -7.66 -2.81 22.52
N ASP A 305 -7.14 -4.00 22.22
CA ASP A 305 -6.30 -4.25 21.05
C ASP A 305 -6.86 -3.60 19.77
N GLY A 306 -6.00 -2.89 19.05
CA GLY A 306 -6.31 -2.12 17.85
C GLY A 306 -6.99 -0.77 18.07
N MET A 307 -7.40 -0.40 19.29
CA MET A 307 -7.95 0.95 19.53
C MET A 307 -6.85 2.00 19.62
N HIS A 308 -7.23 3.23 19.25
CA HIS A 308 -6.36 4.39 19.30
C HIS A 308 -6.89 5.45 20.26
N VAL A 309 -6.00 6.28 20.79
CA VAL A 309 -6.33 7.58 21.38
C VAL A 309 -5.35 8.62 20.86
N GLN A 310 -5.86 9.77 20.47
CA GLN A 310 -5.06 10.86 19.92
C GLN A 310 -5.34 12.17 20.63
N VAL A 311 -4.29 12.94 20.91
CA VAL A 311 -4.41 14.37 21.27
C VAL A 311 -4.72 15.16 20.00
N LYS A 312 -5.79 15.94 20.02
CA LYS A 312 -6.14 16.89 18.95
C LYS A 312 -6.47 18.24 19.58
N GLY A 313 -5.46 19.11 19.66
CA GLY A 313 -5.58 20.40 20.34
C GLY A 313 -6.01 20.24 21.80
N ASP A 314 -7.20 20.72 22.15
CA ASP A 314 -7.76 20.68 23.51
C ASP A 314 -8.61 19.43 23.81
N ARG A 315 -8.44 18.34 23.03
CA ARG A 315 -9.24 17.12 23.13
C ARG A 315 -8.40 15.86 23.07
N LEU A 316 -8.84 14.85 23.82
CA LEU A 316 -8.45 13.45 23.61
C LEU A 316 -9.55 12.74 22.83
N VAL A 317 -9.20 12.18 21.68
CA VAL A 317 -10.13 11.49 20.79
C VAL A 317 -9.82 10.00 20.82
N GLN A 318 -10.75 9.21 21.36
CA GLN A 318 -10.63 7.76 21.38
C GLN A 318 -11.31 7.18 20.13
N MET A 319 -10.60 6.29 19.44
CA MET A 319 -11.01 5.74 18.15
C MET A 319 -10.89 4.22 18.13
N ARG A 320 -11.73 3.56 17.32
CA ARG A 320 -11.56 2.14 16.97
C ARG A 320 -10.41 1.96 15.98
N ALA A 321 -10.07 0.71 15.70
CA ALA A 321 -9.08 0.31 14.70
C ALA A 321 -9.36 0.86 13.28
N ASN A 322 -10.62 1.12 12.94
CA ASN A 322 -11.02 1.73 11.66
C ASN A 322 -11.10 3.27 11.72
N TRP A 323 -10.50 3.88 12.74
CA TRP A 323 -10.49 5.31 13.01
C TRP A 323 -11.84 5.94 13.36
N GLU A 324 -12.88 5.13 13.57
CA GLU A 324 -14.19 5.60 14.02
C GLU A 324 -14.06 6.21 15.43
N VAL A 325 -14.48 7.46 15.58
CA VAL A 325 -14.47 8.14 16.89
C VAL A 325 -15.53 7.51 17.80
N VAL A 326 -15.09 6.96 18.92
CA VAL A 326 -15.96 6.35 19.94
C VAL A 326 -16.27 7.34 21.05
N ALA A 327 -15.29 8.14 21.45
CA ALA A 327 -15.44 9.11 22.52
C ALA A 327 -14.48 10.29 22.34
N THR A 328 -14.85 11.43 22.92
CA THR A 328 -14.01 12.62 22.97
C THR A 328 -14.06 13.20 24.36
N TYR A 329 -12.90 13.51 24.92
CA TYR A 329 -12.75 14.05 26.26
C TYR A 329 -12.06 15.41 26.19
N PRO A 330 -12.47 16.40 27.02
CA PRO A 330 -11.69 17.61 27.19
C PRO A 330 -10.28 17.27 27.66
N PHE A 331 -9.29 17.90 27.06
CA PHE A 331 -7.89 17.71 27.39
C PHE A 331 -7.19 19.04 27.55
N ARG A 332 -6.44 19.18 28.63
CA ARG A 332 -5.53 20.28 28.82
C ARG A 332 -4.19 19.68 29.21
N PRO A 333 -3.16 19.79 28.39
CA PRO A 333 -1.84 19.31 28.78
C PRO A 333 -1.37 20.08 30.01
N SER A 334 -0.63 19.41 30.88
CA SER A 334 0.06 20.05 32.01
C SER A 334 1.38 20.71 31.58
N TRP A 335 1.85 20.39 30.38
CA TRP A 335 3.04 20.96 29.76
C TRP A 335 2.66 22.12 28.81
N PRO A 336 3.51 23.16 28.69
CA PRO A 336 3.35 24.22 27.70
C PRO A 336 3.69 23.72 26.29
N GLU A 337 3.65 24.62 25.30
CA GLU A 337 4.32 24.39 24.02
C GLU A 337 5.80 24.06 24.27
N LEU A 338 6.27 23.00 23.63
CA LEU A 338 7.65 22.57 23.78
C LEU A 338 8.53 23.52 22.96
N GLY A 339 9.72 23.86 23.47
CA GLY A 339 10.72 24.66 22.74
C GLY A 339 11.65 23.78 21.90
N ALA A 340 12.40 24.31 20.94
CA ALA A 340 13.33 23.48 20.15
C ALA A 340 14.38 22.78 21.05
N GLY A 341 14.66 21.50 20.78
CA GLY A 341 15.66 20.71 21.51
C GLY A 341 15.22 19.29 21.83
N GLU A 342 15.91 18.69 22.80
CA GLU A 342 15.64 17.34 23.33
C GLU A 342 14.59 17.41 24.43
N HIS A 343 13.67 16.45 24.40
CA HIS A 343 12.56 16.29 25.33
C HIS A 343 12.45 14.85 25.79
N ARG A 344 11.71 14.64 26.88
CA ARG A 344 11.47 13.33 27.45
C ARG A 344 9.99 13.11 27.72
N LEU A 345 9.44 12.06 27.12
CA LEU A 345 8.11 11.52 27.38
C LEU A 345 8.23 10.40 28.42
N GLU A 346 7.39 10.40 29.46
CA GLU A 346 7.34 9.36 30.51
C GLU A 346 5.93 8.85 30.76
#